data_AF-A0A820C239-F1
#
_entry.id   AF-A0A820C239-F1
#
_cell.length_a   1.000
_cell.length_b   1.000
_cell.length_c   1.000
_cell.angle_alpha   90.00
_cell.angle_beta   90.00
_cell.angle_gamma   90.00
#
_symmetry.space_group_name_H-M   'P 1'
#
loop_
_entity.id
_entity.type
_entity.pdbx_description
1 polymer ?
#
loop_
_entity_poly.entity_id
_entity_poly.type
_entity_poly.pdbx_seq_one_letter_code
_entity_poly.pdbx_strand_id
1 'polypeptide(L)'
;MNLLIEMCDEYPMVYDIIWAFSFNQDIQQQLRSNLSFISKLTQLSKECDNEQMCKMIHGILWNLGINHENRSTLEIKNGKRFDIMISYSHKEKVRCKQIYNELIKSGYHVWIDFDQMHGNVMDAMAQAIEQSQTIIICMSEHYRK
;
A
#
# COMPACT_ATOMS: atom_id res chain seq x y z
N MET A 1 -8.90 -23.11 3.96
CA MET A 1 -7.96 -22.08 4.42
C MET A 1 -6.99 -22.59 5.50
N ASN A 2 -7.45 -23.32 6.52
CA ASN A 2 -6.58 -23.80 7.61
C ASN A 2 -5.34 -24.59 7.15
N LEU A 3 -5.48 -25.50 6.18
CA LEU A 3 -4.33 -26.25 5.63
C LEU A 3 -3.25 -25.32 5.07
N LEU A 4 -3.64 -24.26 4.34
CA LEU A 4 -2.68 -23.29 3.79
C LEU A 4 -1.98 -22.49 4.91
N ILE A 5 -2.72 -22.14 5.97
CA ILE A 5 -2.18 -21.44 7.13
C ILE A 5 -1.14 -22.30 7.86
N GLU A 6 -1.41 -23.59 8.03
CA GLU A 6 -0.48 -24.55 8.66
C GLU A 6 0.78 -24.74 7.80
N MET A 7 0.62 -24.82 6.47
CA MET A 7 1.76 -24.96 5.55
C MET A 7 2.70 -23.75 5.55
N CYS A 8 2.29 -22.58 6.03
CA CYS A 8 3.17 -21.40 6.11
C CYS A 8 4.39 -21.59 7.02
N ASP A 9 4.33 -22.51 7.99
CA ASP A 9 5.48 -22.81 8.87
C ASP A 9 6.59 -23.57 8.15
N GLU A 10 6.22 -24.43 7.20
CA GLU A 10 7.16 -25.27 6.47
C GLU A 10 7.57 -24.65 5.13
N TYR A 11 6.65 -23.89 4.50
CA TYR A 11 6.81 -23.38 3.14
C TYR A 11 6.49 -21.88 3.07
N PRO A 12 7.50 -20.99 3.21
CA PRO A 12 7.30 -19.55 3.14
C PRO A 12 6.66 -19.05 1.83
N MET A 13 6.81 -19.79 0.73
CA MET A 13 6.14 -19.50 -0.55
C MET A 13 4.60 -19.51 -0.46
N VAL A 14 4.03 -20.15 0.56
CA VAL A 14 2.57 -20.18 0.76
C VAL A 14 2.01 -18.80 1.11
N TYR A 15 2.83 -17.89 1.67
CA TYR A 15 2.41 -16.49 1.87
C TYR A 15 2.08 -15.79 0.55
N ASP A 16 2.69 -16.16 -0.57
CA ASP A 16 2.37 -15.59 -1.88
C ASP A 16 0.95 -15.99 -2.32
N ILE A 17 0.63 -17.27 -2.15
CA ILE A 17 -0.70 -17.82 -2.45
C ILE A 17 -1.76 -17.17 -1.55
N ILE A 18 -1.49 -17.06 -0.26
CA ILE A 18 -2.40 -16.40 0.69
C ILE A 18 -2.58 -14.94 0.32
N TRP A 19 -1.52 -14.24 -0.09
CA TRP A 19 -1.61 -12.85 -0.52
C TRP A 19 -2.49 -12.71 -1.77
N ALA A 20 -2.27 -13.53 -2.81
CA ALA A 20 -3.10 -13.56 -4.01
C ALA A 20 -4.58 -13.84 -3.68
N PHE A 21 -4.85 -14.71 -2.72
CA PHE A 21 -6.22 -15.03 -2.29
C PHE A 21 -6.85 -13.99 -1.36
N SER A 22 -6.04 -13.19 -0.66
CA SER A 22 -6.53 -12.17 0.28
C SER A 22 -7.29 -11.02 -0.39
N PHE A 23 -7.31 -10.96 -1.73
CA PHE A 23 -8.17 -10.03 -2.48
C PHE A 23 -9.65 -10.47 -2.55
N ASN A 24 -9.98 -11.72 -2.20
CA ASN A 24 -11.35 -12.22 -2.16
C ASN A 24 -11.98 -12.00 -0.77
N GLN A 25 -13.18 -11.42 -0.73
CA GLN A 25 -13.88 -11.05 0.52
C GLN A 25 -14.21 -12.24 1.43
N ASP A 26 -14.64 -13.38 0.89
CA ASP A 26 -14.94 -14.57 1.68
C ASP A 26 -13.67 -15.13 2.34
N ILE A 27 -12.56 -15.10 1.60
CA ILE A 27 -11.26 -15.52 2.10
C ILE A 27 -10.76 -14.55 3.17
N GLN A 28 -10.96 -13.24 2.99
CA GLN A 28 -10.64 -12.24 4.02
C GLN A 28 -11.38 -12.54 5.33
N GLN A 29 -12.68 -12.88 5.28
CA GLN A 29 -13.46 -13.24 6.48
C GLN A 29 -12.91 -14.50 7.16
N GLN A 30 -12.57 -15.52 6.37
CA GLN A 30 -11.97 -16.75 6.90
C GLN A 30 -10.61 -16.49 7.56
N LEU A 31 -9.78 -15.65 6.94
CA LEU A 31 -8.48 -15.26 7.48
C LEU A 31 -8.61 -14.44 8.77
N ARG A 32 -9.50 -13.45 8.80
CA ARG A 32 -9.79 -12.62 9.99
C ARG A 32 -10.33 -13.44 11.16
N SER A 33 -11.10 -14.48 10.87
CA SER A 33 -11.64 -15.39 11.89
C SER A 33 -10.54 -16.23 12.58
N ASN A 34 -9.34 -16.31 11.98
CA ASN A 34 -8.21 -17.05 12.54
C ASN A 34 -7.25 -16.11 13.31
N LEU A 35 -7.55 -15.87 14.58
CA LEU A 35 -6.79 -14.93 15.43
C LEU A 35 -5.32 -15.32 15.66
N SER A 36 -5.00 -16.61 15.66
CA SER A 36 -3.61 -17.07 15.81
C SER A 36 -2.79 -16.73 14.58
N PHE A 37 -3.37 -16.88 13.38
CA PHE A 37 -2.75 -16.48 12.13
C PHE A 37 -2.52 -14.96 12.05
N ILE A 38 -3.50 -14.15 12.46
CA ILE A 38 -3.34 -12.68 12.49
C ILE A 38 -2.22 -12.25 13.44
N SER A 39 -2.18 -12.83 14.65
CA SER A 39 -1.11 -12.56 15.62
C SER A 39 0.26 -12.91 15.06
N LYS A 40 0.38 -14.07 14.40
CA LYS A 40 1.59 -14.54 13.75
C LYS A 40 2.04 -13.60 12.61
N LEU A 41 1.14 -13.19 11.72
CA LEU A 41 1.44 -12.22 10.66
C LEU A 41 1.93 -10.88 11.23
N THR A 42 1.29 -10.41 12.30
CA THR A 42 1.66 -9.15 12.96
C THR A 42 3.05 -9.23 13.59
N GLN A 43 3.39 -10.35 14.22
CA GLN A 43 4.73 -10.58 14.76
C GLN A 43 5.77 -10.66 13.64
N LEU A 44 5.51 -11.48 12.61
CA LEU A 44 6.43 -11.65 11.49
C LEU A 44 6.64 -10.35 10.72
N SER A 45 5.64 -9.47 10.62
CA SER A 45 5.82 -8.16 9.98
C SER A 45 6.89 -7.29 10.64
N LYS A 46 7.17 -7.51 11.94
CA LYS A 46 8.17 -6.76 12.72
C LYS A 46 9.54 -7.44 12.77
N GLU A 47 9.57 -8.76 12.71
CA GLU A 47 10.77 -9.59 12.89
C GLU A 47 11.36 -10.11 11.56
N CYS A 48 10.67 -9.92 10.44
CA CYS A 48 11.06 -10.45 9.14
C CYS A 48 12.28 -9.69 8.56
N ASP A 49 13.35 -10.43 8.29
CA ASP A 49 14.55 -9.94 7.57
C ASP A 49 14.45 -10.14 6.04
N ASN A 50 13.60 -11.07 5.58
CA ASN A 50 13.48 -11.41 4.16
C ASN A 50 12.53 -10.43 3.44
N GLU A 51 13.10 -9.50 2.67
CA GLU A 51 12.37 -8.44 1.97
C GLU A 51 11.15 -8.93 1.17
N GLN A 52 11.25 -10.05 0.46
CA GLN A 52 10.15 -10.60 -0.34
C GLN A 52 9.02 -11.13 0.54
N MET A 53 9.38 -11.88 1.59
CA MET A 53 8.41 -12.41 2.55
C MET A 53 7.72 -11.27 3.31
N CYS A 54 8.47 -10.24 3.70
CA CYS A 54 7.91 -9.09 4.39
C CYS A 54 6.90 -8.37 3.49
N LYS A 55 7.20 -8.18 2.19
CA LYS A 55 6.25 -7.58 1.23
C LYS A 55 4.93 -8.34 1.17
N MET A 56 4.96 -9.68 1.10
CA MET A 56 3.75 -10.50 1.06
C MET A 56 2.95 -10.39 2.36
N ILE A 57 3.62 -10.45 3.52
CA ILE A 57 2.98 -10.32 4.84
C ILE A 57 2.29 -8.95 4.98
N HIS A 58 2.98 -7.87 4.60
CA HIS A 58 2.41 -6.52 4.63
C HIS A 58 1.21 -6.42 3.68
N GLY A 59 1.29 -7.01 2.48
CA GLY A 59 0.19 -7.06 1.53
C GLY A 59 -1.04 -7.81 2.07
N ILE A 60 -0.84 -8.94 2.77
CA ILE A 60 -1.92 -9.67 3.43
C ILE A 60 -2.56 -8.81 4.53
N LEU A 61 -1.75 -8.23 5.42
CA LEU A 61 -2.24 -7.38 6.52
C LEU A 61 -3.02 -6.16 6.01
N TRP A 62 -2.56 -5.56 4.91
CA TRP A 62 -3.24 -4.47 4.20
C TRP A 62 -4.62 -4.91 3.69
N ASN A 63 -4.67 -5.99 2.90
CA ASN A 63 -5.92 -6.51 2.35
C ASN A 63 -6.91 -6.93 3.45
N LEU A 64 -6.41 -7.42 4.57
CA LEU A 64 -7.22 -7.78 5.72
C LEU A 64 -7.63 -6.57 6.57
N GLY A 65 -7.17 -5.36 6.29
CA GLY A 65 -7.56 -4.14 7.02
C GLY A 65 -7.11 -4.12 8.48
N ILE A 66 -6.19 -5.00 8.89
CA ILE A 66 -5.75 -5.15 10.29
C ILE A 66 -4.93 -3.93 10.76
N ASN A 67 -4.35 -3.18 9.82
CA ASN A 67 -3.68 -1.90 10.09
C ASN A 67 -4.59 -0.67 9.82
N HIS A 68 -5.84 -0.86 9.39
CA HIS A 68 -6.76 0.23 9.03
C HIS A 68 -7.67 0.70 10.18
N GLU A 69 -7.86 -0.12 11.22
CA GLU A 69 -8.84 0.18 12.28
C GLU A 69 -8.35 1.19 13.32
N ASN A 70 -7.04 1.45 13.42
CA ASN A 70 -6.51 2.47 14.34
C ASN A 70 -6.16 3.83 13.70
N ARG A 71 -6.33 3.98 12.38
CA ARG A 71 -6.06 5.27 11.70
C ARG A 71 -7.31 6.00 11.22
N SER A 72 -8.44 5.30 11.13
CA SER A 72 -9.67 5.80 10.51
C SER A 72 -10.55 6.68 11.41
N THR A 73 -10.27 6.85 12.70
CA THR A 73 -11.15 7.64 13.59
C THR A 73 -10.49 8.81 14.32
N LEU A 74 -9.16 8.87 14.43
CA LEU A 74 -8.47 9.95 15.15
C LEU A 74 -7.79 10.99 14.23
N GLU A 75 -7.46 10.67 12.97
CA GLU A 75 -6.75 11.61 12.06
C GLU A 75 -7.66 12.35 11.06
N ILE A 76 -8.95 12.01 10.98
CA ILE A 76 -9.91 12.66 10.06
C ILE A 76 -10.12 14.15 10.40
N LYS A 77 -9.73 14.60 11.60
CA LYS A 77 -9.96 15.98 12.02
C LYS A 77 -8.85 16.99 11.70
N ASN A 78 -7.70 16.61 11.13
CA ASN A 78 -6.69 17.60 10.72
C ASN A 78 -5.69 17.18 9.60
N GLY A 79 -5.91 16.06 8.90
CA GLY A 79 -5.03 15.64 7.80
C GLY A 79 -5.20 16.53 6.57
N LYS A 80 -4.13 17.18 6.11
CA LYS A 80 -4.11 17.96 4.86
C LYS A 80 -4.58 17.06 3.71
N ARG A 81 -5.75 17.36 3.15
CA ARG A 81 -6.26 16.70 1.94
C ARG A 81 -5.57 17.29 0.72
N PHE A 82 -5.20 16.44 -0.23
CA PHE A 82 -4.72 16.86 -1.53
C PHE A 82 -5.90 16.98 -2.48
N ASP A 83 -5.86 17.96 -3.37
CA ASP A 83 -6.82 18.03 -4.47
C ASP A 83 -6.44 17.00 -5.53
N ILE A 84 -5.14 16.83 -5.77
CA ILE A 84 -4.60 16.01 -6.86
C ILE A 84 -3.40 15.19 -6.37
N MET A 85 -3.39 13.89 -6.68
CA MET A 85 -2.18 13.06 -6.70
C MET A 85 -1.69 12.89 -8.14
N ILE A 86 -0.39 13.06 -8.38
CA ILE A 86 0.24 12.72 -9.67
C ILE A 86 1.02 11.42 -9.53
N SER A 87 0.59 10.39 -10.26
CA SER A 87 1.31 9.14 -10.43
C SER A 87 2.12 9.16 -11.73
N TYR A 88 3.41 8.85 -11.67
CA TYR A 88 4.31 8.93 -12.82
C TYR A 88 5.49 7.95 -12.72
N SER A 89 6.14 7.67 -13.86
CA SER A 89 7.42 6.94 -13.89
C SER A 89 8.58 7.87 -13.54
N HIS A 90 9.53 7.46 -12.70
CA HIS A 90 10.70 8.29 -12.37
C HIS A 90 11.48 8.81 -13.60
N LYS A 91 11.43 8.09 -14.73
CA LYS A 91 12.06 8.54 -15.99
C LYS A 91 11.42 9.79 -16.58
N GLU A 92 10.18 10.09 -16.20
CA GLU A 92 9.39 11.25 -16.63
C GLU A 92 9.35 12.38 -15.58
N LYS A 93 10.21 12.34 -14.55
CA LYS A 93 10.24 13.31 -13.45
C LYS A 93 10.27 14.76 -13.92
N VAL A 94 11.05 15.07 -14.94
CA VAL A 94 11.19 16.44 -15.47
C VAL A 94 9.86 16.95 -16.03
N ARG A 95 9.16 16.15 -16.83
CA ARG A 95 7.86 16.52 -17.42
C ARG A 95 6.77 16.60 -16.35
N CYS A 96 6.72 15.64 -15.45
CA CYS A 96 5.70 15.61 -14.38
C CYS A 96 5.90 16.76 -13.38
N LYS A 97 7.14 17.21 -13.17
CA LYS A 97 7.43 18.43 -12.39
C LYS A 97 6.86 19.69 -13.04
N GLN A 98 6.81 19.77 -14.38
CA GLN A 98 6.17 20.89 -15.06
C GLN A 98 4.67 20.89 -14.80
N ILE A 99 4.00 19.74 -14.94
CA ILE A 99 2.56 19.59 -14.64
C ILE A 99 2.28 20.00 -13.18
N TYR A 100 3.08 19.49 -12.24
CA TYR A 100 2.99 19.85 -10.83
C TYR A 100 3.09 21.37 -10.63
N ASN A 101 4.11 22.02 -11.21
CA ASN A 101 4.31 23.46 -11.04
C ASN A 101 3.12 24.27 -11.56
N GLU A 102 2.53 23.90 -12.69
CA GLU A 102 1.36 24.59 -13.25
C GLU A 102 0.11 24.38 -12.39
N LEU A 103 -0.08 23.18 -11.83
CA LEU A 103 -1.18 22.92 -10.89
C LEU A 103 -1.03 23.69 -9.57
N ILE A 104 0.19 23.76 -9.01
CA ILE A 104 0.47 24.59 -7.83
C ILE A 104 0.22 26.08 -8.13
N LYS A 105 0.68 26.59 -9.28
CA LYS A 105 0.40 27.98 -9.71
C LYS A 105 -1.09 28.25 -9.86
N SER A 106 -1.87 27.24 -10.24
CA SER A 106 -3.32 27.33 -10.37
C SER A 106 -4.05 27.21 -9.02
N GLY A 107 -3.34 27.01 -7.91
CA GLY A 107 -3.89 26.99 -6.56
C GLY A 107 -4.29 25.62 -6.02
N TYR A 108 -3.93 24.52 -6.70
CA TYR A 108 -4.24 23.17 -6.22
C TYR A 108 -3.20 22.70 -5.19
N HIS A 109 -3.65 21.94 -4.19
CA HIS A 109 -2.78 21.16 -3.32
C HIS A 109 -2.46 19.82 -3.98
N VAL A 110 -1.22 19.65 -4.44
CA VAL A 110 -0.81 18.48 -5.21
C VAL A 110 0.18 17.61 -4.43
N TRP A 111 -0.08 16.31 -4.40
CA TRP A 111 0.88 15.30 -3.97
C TRP A 111 1.62 14.71 -5.18
N ILE A 112 2.93 14.63 -5.09
CA ILE A 112 3.79 13.95 -6.08
C ILE A 112 5.06 13.47 -5.37
N ASP A 113 5.48 12.25 -5.66
CA ASP A 113 6.71 11.69 -5.08
C ASP A 113 7.94 12.13 -5.88
N PHE A 114 8.64 13.18 -5.44
CA PHE A 114 9.82 13.67 -6.15
C PHE A 114 11.13 12.98 -5.73
N ASP A 115 11.24 12.51 -4.49
CA ASP A 115 12.49 11.91 -3.99
C ASP A 115 12.46 10.39 -4.16
N GLN A 116 13.64 9.78 -4.22
CA GLN A 116 13.71 8.34 -4.12
C GLN A 116 13.22 7.95 -2.72
N MET A 117 11.97 7.52 -2.61
CA MET A 117 11.56 6.26 -1.99
C MET A 117 12.56 5.64 -0.98
N HIS A 118 12.91 6.35 0.09
CA HIS A 118 13.59 5.77 1.27
C HIS A 118 12.56 5.64 2.39
N GLY A 119 12.14 4.41 2.70
CA GLY A 119 11.13 4.11 3.73
C GLY A 119 9.90 3.37 3.18
N ASN A 120 8.77 3.45 3.90
CA ASN A 120 7.53 2.75 3.54
C ASN A 120 6.77 3.49 2.43
N VAL A 121 7.26 3.34 1.21
CA VAL A 121 6.68 3.88 -0.03
C VAL A 121 5.20 3.50 -0.20
N MET A 122 4.86 2.24 0.11
CA MET A 122 3.52 1.74 -0.12
C MET A 122 2.52 2.46 0.77
N ASP A 123 2.85 2.66 2.05
CA ASP A 123 2.00 3.39 2.98
C ASP A 123 1.84 4.86 2.58
N ALA A 124 2.90 5.50 2.09
CA ALA A 124 2.85 6.89 1.63
C ALA A 124 1.99 7.04 0.36
N MET A 125 2.12 6.10 -0.58
CA MET A 125 1.32 6.07 -1.80
C MET A 125 -0.14 5.75 -1.51
N ALA A 126 -0.42 4.79 -0.63
CA ALA A 126 -1.77 4.46 -0.21
C ALA A 126 -2.45 5.65 0.49
N GLN A 127 -1.73 6.33 1.40
CA GLN A 127 -2.22 7.56 2.01
C GLN A 127 -2.50 8.64 0.97
N ALA A 128 -1.62 8.83 -0.02
CA ALA A 128 -1.83 9.81 -1.08
C ALA A 128 -3.09 9.50 -1.91
N ILE A 129 -3.34 8.22 -2.21
CA ILE A 129 -4.55 7.77 -2.91
C ILE A 129 -5.80 8.08 -2.07
N GLU A 130 -5.79 7.75 -0.78
CA GLU A 130 -6.93 7.95 0.12
C GLU A 130 -7.22 9.41 0.45
N GLN A 131 -6.18 10.26 0.44
CA GLN A 131 -6.27 11.67 0.81
C GLN A 131 -6.44 12.62 -0.39
N SER A 132 -6.41 12.10 -1.61
CA SER A 132 -6.56 12.89 -2.84
C SER A 132 -7.96 12.80 -3.42
N GLN A 133 -8.50 13.94 -3.86
CA GLN A 133 -9.81 13.96 -4.54
C GLN A 133 -9.72 13.46 -5.98
N THR A 134 -8.58 13.70 -6.65
CA THR A 134 -8.33 13.31 -8.04
C THR A 134 -6.95 12.68 -8.18
N ILE A 135 -6.82 11.70 -9.06
CA ILE A 135 -5.54 11.08 -9.40
C ILE A 135 -5.25 11.29 -10.89
N ILE A 136 -4.12 11.90 -11.20
CA ILE A 136 -3.60 12.03 -12.56
C ILE A 136 -2.54 10.95 -12.76
N ILE A 137 -2.78 10.08 -13.73
CA ILE A 137 -1.82 9.03 -14.12
C ILE A 137 -1.09 9.48 -15.39
N CYS A 138 0.18 9.84 -15.26
CA CYS A 138 1.04 10.20 -16.37
C CYS A 138 1.60 8.93 -17.04
N MET A 139 0.79 8.30 -17.89
CA MET A 139 1.20 7.10 -18.64
C MET A 139 2.25 7.43 -19.71
N SER A 140 3.30 6.61 -19.74
CA SER A 140 4.36 6.64 -20.76
C SER A 140 4.87 5.22 -21.03
N GLU A 141 5.71 5.04 -22.05
CA GLU A 141 6.37 3.74 -22.31
C GLU A 141 7.20 3.25 -21.11
N HIS A 142 7.66 4.18 -20.28
CA HIS A 142 8.43 3.92 -19.07
C HIS A 142 7.56 3.69 -17.82
N TYR A 143 6.25 3.80 -17.92
CA TYR A 143 5.34 3.58 -16.80
C TYR A 143 5.14 2.10 -16.48
N ARG A 144 5.26 1.22 -17.49
CA ARG A 144 5.08 -0.23 -17.34
C ARG A 144 6.36 -0.97 -16.91
N LYS A 145 7.52 -0.33 -16.99
CA LYS A 145 8.85 -0.95 -16.87
C LYS A 145 9.58 -0.39 -15.67
#